data_AF-A0A498DVQ8-F1
#
_entry.id   AF-A0A498DVQ8-F1
#
_cell.length_a   1.000
_cell.length_b   1.000
_cell.length_c   1.000
_cell.angle_alpha   90.00
_cell.angle_beta   90.00
_cell.angle_gamma   90.00
#
_symmetry.space_group_name_H-M   'P 1'
#
loop_
_entity.id
_entity.type
_entity.pdbx_description
1 polymer ?
#
loop_
_entity_poly.entity_id
_entity_poly.type
_entity_poly.pdbx_seq_one_letter_code
_entity_poly.pdbx_strand_id
1 'polypeptide(L)'
;MGHSRLRFWGRCALAAGIAAPVGLLGMLSTPLGRRLGWPGLMYLGRRLFRRLIGAARDAREQRDLDALAAAEEQEEEERLLLSRVPRAPRNHHTHLWGVAMSESTPGFLFDASASEMESAASAYAPDGAMHVINTLVGMPAALTSISNTFKILAEKSDEEFPLEKEVGEGLEDVYRFLRRAAEAAEEVAQVAQQVHEQDIKRHEEPRQGEGMWDTVNNQD
;
A
#
# COMPACT_ATOMS: atom_id res chain seq x y z
N MET A 1 -12.73 -4.20 15.14
CA MET A 1 -11.38 -4.74 14.85
C MET A 1 -10.51 -4.99 16.10
N GLY A 2 -11.07 -5.32 17.28
CA GLY A 2 -10.28 -5.48 18.52
C GLY A 2 -9.88 -6.91 18.90
N HIS A 3 -10.59 -7.94 18.42
CA HIS A 3 -10.47 -9.30 18.95
C HIS A 3 -9.31 -10.12 18.36
N SER A 4 -8.80 -9.76 17.18
CA SER A 4 -7.74 -10.53 16.50
C SER A 4 -6.35 -10.28 17.11
N ARG A 5 -6.05 -9.01 17.45
CA ARG A 5 -4.76 -8.63 18.07
C ARG A 5 -4.58 -9.27 19.45
N LEU A 6 -5.63 -9.32 20.28
CA LEU A 6 -5.58 -9.93 21.63
C LEU A 6 -5.23 -11.43 21.62
N ARG A 7 -5.69 -12.20 20.62
CA ARG A 7 -5.41 -13.64 20.54
C ARG A 7 -3.98 -13.93 20.10
N PHE A 8 -3.41 -13.08 19.26
CA PHE A 8 -2.01 -13.19 18.82
C PHE A 8 -1.05 -12.89 19.96
N TRP A 9 -1.25 -11.77 20.67
CA TRP A 9 -0.42 -11.40 21.83
C TRP A 9 -0.54 -12.42 22.97
N GLY A 10 -1.73 -13.00 23.18
CA GLY A 10 -1.92 -14.10 24.14
C GLY A 10 -1.08 -15.35 23.81
N ARG A 11 -1.01 -15.76 22.53
CA ARG A 11 -0.21 -16.93 22.11
C ARG A 11 1.30 -16.66 22.17
N CYS A 12 1.72 -15.44 21.85
CA CYS A 12 3.12 -15.02 21.99
C CYS A 12 3.56 -14.97 23.47
N ALA A 13 2.71 -14.47 24.37
CA ALA A 13 3.00 -14.44 25.80
C ALA A 13 3.10 -15.85 26.41
N LEU A 14 2.22 -16.78 25.99
CA LEU A 14 2.26 -18.17 26.45
C LEU A 14 3.51 -18.89 25.95
N ALA A 15 3.91 -18.68 24.69
CA ALA A 15 5.13 -19.25 24.13
C ALA A 15 6.40 -18.69 24.81
N ALA A 16 6.41 -17.39 25.13
CA ALA A 16 7.50 -16.78 25.89
C ALA A 16 7.61 -17.36 27.32
N GLY A 17 6.47 -17.61 27.98
CA GLY A 17 6.43 -18.23 29.31
C GLY A 17 7.03 -19.64 29.35
N ILE A 18 6.78 -20.46 28.32
CA ILE A 18 7.32 -21.83 28.24
C ILE A 18 8.81 -21.84 27.85
N ALA A 19 9.22 -20.92 26.97
CA ALA A 19 10.60 -20.87 26.48
C ALA A 19 11.60 -20.25 27.48
N ALA A 20 11.16 -19.33 28.34
CA ALA A 20 12.00 -18.64 29.32
C ALA A 20 12.76 -19.58 30.30
N PRO A 21 12.15 -20.58 30.95
CA PRO A 21 12.86 -21.48 31.87
C PRO A 21 13.87 -22.38 31.15
N VAL A 22 13.58 -22.80 29.91
CA VAL A 22 14.50 -23.62 29.09
C VAL A 22 15.67 -22.77 28.57
N GLY A 23 15.45 -21.48 28.29
CA GLY A 23 16.49 -20.52 27.95
C GLY A 23 17.47 -20.28 29.09
N LEU A 24 16.98 -20.14 30.33
CA LEU A 24 17.79 -20.00 31.54
C LEU A 24 18.63 -21.26 31.84
N LEU A 25 18.03 -22.46 31.69
CA LEU A 25 18.78 -23.73 31.76
C LEU A 25 19.84 -23.84 30.64
N GLY A 26 19.57 -23.28 29.47
CA GLY A 26 20.52 -23.16 28.36
C GLY A 26 21.72 -22.24 28.67
N MET A 27 21.52 -21.17 29.45
CA MET A 27 22.60 -20.27 29.88
C MET A 27 23.51 -20.92 30.93
N LEU A 28 22.98 -21.79 31.80
CA LEU A 28 23.78 -22.54 32.78
C LEU A 28 24.53 -23.73 32.16
N SER A 29 23.98 -24.35 31.11
CA SER A 29 24.56 -25.54 30.45
C SER A 29 25.54 -25.23 29.33
N THR A 30 25.50 -24.02 28.76
CA THR A 30 26.43 -23.54 27.73
C THR A 30 27.90 -23.48 28.16
N PRO A 31 28.29 -23.06 29.38
CA PRO A 31 29.69 -23.15 29.82
C PRO A 31 30.16 -24.60 30.01
N LEU A 32 29.29 -25.52 30.45
CA LEU A 32 29.61 -26.95 30.53
C LEU A 32 29.75 -27.60 29.15
N GLY A 33 28.86 -27.27 28.20
CA GLY A 33 28.93 -27.77 26.82
C GLY A 33 30.18 -27.31 26.08
N ARG A 34 30.70 -26.11 26.39
CA ARG A 34 31.96 -25.57 25.85
C ARG A 34 33.19 -26.28 26.39
N ARG A 35 33.11 -26.81 27.62
CA ARG A 35 34.18 -27.55 28.27
C ARG A 35 34.25 -29.03 27.85
N LEU A 36 33.10 -29.64 27.51
CA LEU A 36 33.02 -31.03 27.02
C LEU A 36 33.07 -31.17 25.48
N GLY A 37 33.08 -30.07 24.72
CA GLY A 37 33.16 -30.11 23.27
C GLY A 37 31.90 -30.66 22.57
N TRP A 38 30.75 -30.65 23.23
CA TRP A 38 29.48 -31.16 22.67
C TRP A 38 28.59 -30.02 22.16
N PRO A 39 28.47 -29.82 20.83
CA PRO A 39 27.69 -28.74 20.24
C PRO A 39 26.19 -28.86 20.51
N GLY A 40 25.71 -30.07 20.82
CA GLY A 40 24.29 -30.36 21.07
C GLY A 40 23.73 -29.76 22.35
N LEU A 41 24.57 -29.52 23.37
CA LEU A 41 24.17 -28.88 24.63
C LEU A 41 24.16 -27.34 24.55
N MET A 42 24.76 -26.77 23.51
CA MET A 42 24.85 -25.34 23.33
C MET A 42 23.56 -24.78 22.72
N TYR A 43 23.01 -23.72 23.32
CA TYR A 43 21.87 -22.95 22.79
C TYR A 43 20.56 -23.74 22.58
N LEU A 44 20.31 -24.76 23.41
CA LEU A 44 19.08 -25.58 23.35
C LEU A 44 17.80 -24.73 23.39
N GLY A 45 17.73 -23.73 24.28
CA GLY A 45 16.59 -22.81 24.36
C GLY A 45 16.35 -21.99 23.09
N ARG A 46 17.40 -21.53 22.41
CA ARG A 46 17.28 -20.73 21.18
C ARG A 46 16.82 -21.58 19.99
N ARG A 47 17.23 -22.85 19.93
CA ARG A 47 16.77 -23.81 18.90
C ARG A 47 15.30 -24.17 19.09
N LEU A 48 14.88 -24.43 20.34
CA LEU A 48 13.49 -24.70 20.65
C LEU A 48 12.60 -23.49 20.35
N PHE A 49 13.02 -22.29 20.76
CA PHE A 49 12.30 -21.05 20.47
C PHE A 49 12.13 -20.79 18.97
N ARG A 50 13.18 -21.01 18.16
CA ARG A 50 13.07 -20.89 16.69
C ARG A 50 12.08 -21.90 16.09
N ARG A 51 12.05 -23.14 16.59
CA ARG A 51 11.07 -24.14 16.14
C ARG A 51 9.64 -23.77 16.52
N LEU A 52 9.44 -23.22 17.72
CA LEU A 52 8.12 -22.80 18.19
C LEU A 52 7.61 -21.54 17.49
N ILE A 53 8.50 -20.62 17.10
CA ILE A 53 8.14 -19.41 16.34
C ILE A 53 8.02 -19.67 14.83
N GLY A 54 8.71 -20.68 14.29
CA GLY A 54 8.60 -21.07 12.89
C GLY A 54 7.15 -21.35 12.48
N ALA A 55 6.42 -22.13 13.27
CA ALA A 55 5.01 -22.45 13.01
C ALA A 55 4.08 -21.21 12.97
N ALA A 56 4.42 -20.12 13.66
CA ALA A 56 3.63 -18.89 13.62
C ALA A 56 3.92 -18.04 12.36
N ARG A 57 5.12 -18.18 11.78
CA ARG A 57 5.51 -17.53 10.53
C ARG A 57 4.89 -18.27 9.34
N ASP A 58 4.95 -19.59 9.36
CA ASP A 58 4.36 -20.45 8.32
C ASP A 58 2.84 -20.29 8.26
N ALA A 59 2.17 -20.15 9.41
CA ALA A 59 0.73 -19.89 9.48
C ALA A 59 0.31 -18.48 9.03
N ARG A 60 1.25 -17.55 8.84
CA ARG A 60 0.98 -16.24 8.23
C ARG A 60 1.13 -16.33 6.72
N GLU A 61 2.21 -16.94 6.26
CA GLU A 61 2.48 -17.17 4.85
C GLU A 61 1.36 -18.01 4.20
N GLN A 62 0.88 -19.05 4.90
CA GLN A 62 -0.29 -19.82 4.45
C GLN A 62 -1.56 -18.97 4.32
N ARG A 63 -1.84 -18.07 5.28
CA ARG A 63 -3.03 -17.20 5.19
C ARG A 63 -2.92 -16.17 4.08
N ASP A 64 -1.71 -15.67 3.81
CA ASP A 64 -1.47 -14.73 2.73
C ASP A 64 -1.63 -15.44 1.37
N LEU A 65 -1.17 -16.70 1.25
CA LEU A 65 -1.41 -17.54 0.06
C LEU A 65 -2.89 -17.92 -0.11
N ASP A 66 -3.58 -18.30 0.97
CA ASP A 66 -5.01 -18.62 0.93
C ASP A 66 -5.85 -17.40 0.54
N ALA A 67 -5.45 -16.19 0.95
CA ALA A 67 -6.12 -14.95 0.57
C ALA A 67 -5.91 -14.61 -0.91
N LEU A 68 -4.73 -14.87 -1.47
CA LEU A 68 -4.45 -14.71 -2.90
C LEU A 68 -5.24 -15.73 -3.72
N ALA A 69 -5.25 -17.00 -3.31
CA ALA A 69 -6.01 -18.05 -3.98
C ALA A 69 -7.53 -17.78 -3.94
N ALA A 70 -8.06 -17.31 -2.82
CA ALA A 70 -9.48 -16.93 -2.73
C ALA A 70 -9.83 -15.72 -3.62
N ALA A 71 -8.90 -14.77 -3.80
CA ALA A 71 -9.09 -13.67 -4.73
C ALA A 71 -9.08 -14.14 -6.19
N GLU A 72 -8.17 -15.05 -6.55
CA GLU A 72 -8.11 -15.67 -7.89
C GLU A 72 -9.40 -16.47 -8.19
N GLU A 73 -9.89 -17.26 -7.22
CA GLU A 73 -11.16 -18.01 -7.37
C GLU A 73 -12.36 -17.07 -7.57
N GLN A 74 -12.41 -15.95 -6.83
CA GLN A 74 -13.47 -14.94 -7.01
C GLN A 74 -13.41 -14.29 -8.40
N GLU A 75 -12.22 -13.96 -8.89
CA GLU A 75 -12.03 -13.41 -10.23
C GLU A 75 -12.43 -14.41 -11.34
N GLU A 76 -12.12 -15.69 -11.16
CA GLU A 76 -12.54 -16.75 -12.09
C GLU A 76 -14.06 -16.96 -12.08
N GLU A 77 -14.70 -16.99 -10.91
CA GLU A 77 -16.16 -17.07 -10.79
C GLU A 77 -16.84 -15.88 -11.46
N GLU A 78 -16.34 -14.67 -11.25
CA GLU A 78 -16.87 -13.45 -11.88
C GLU A 78 -16.70 -13.48 -13.41
N ARG A 79 -15.55 -13.94 -13.91
CA ARG A 79 -15.30 -14.13 -15.35
C ARG A 79 -16.24 -15.17 -15.97
N LEU A 80 -16.53 -16.27 -15.25
CA LEU A 80 -17.50 -17.28 -15.67
C LEU A 80 -18.93 -16.74 -15.67
N LEU A 81 -19.31 -15.94 -14.67
CA LEU A 81 -20.60 -15.27 -14.60
C LEU A 81 -20.79 -14.28 -15.77
N LEU A 82 -19.78 -13.45 -16.06
CA LEU A 82 -19.79 -12.53 -17.20
C LEU A 82 -19.90 -13.26 -18.54
N SER A 83 -19.29 -14.45 -18.68
CA SER A 83 -19.42 -15.26 -19.89
C SER A 83 -20.82 -15.83 -20.12
N ARG A 84 -21.61 -15.99 -19.04
CA ARG A 84 -22.93 -16.62 -19.06
C ARG A 84 -24.07 -15.63 -19.33
N VAL A 85 -23.84 -14.33 -19.14
CA VAL A 85 -24.84 -13.29 -19.43
C VAL A 85 -24.81 -12.97 -20.93
N PRO A 86 -25.88 -13.25 -21.70
CA PRO A 86 -25.91 -12.91 -23.11
C PRO A 86 -25.94 -11.38 -23.28
N ARG A 87 -24.99 -10.83 -24.03
CA ARG A 87 -24.98 -9.41 -24.41
C ARG A 87 -26.17 -9.11 -25.33
N ALA A 88 -26.81 -7.96 -25.12
CA ALA A 88 -27.87 -7.48 -25.99
C ALA A 88 -27.37 -7.37 -27.45
N PRO A 89 -28.21 -7.69 -28.45
CA PRO A 89 -27.80 -7.64 -29.85
C PRO A 89 -27.40 -6.22 -30.26
N ARG A 90 -26.18 -6.10 -30.82
CA ARG A 90 -25.65 -4.87 -31.42
C ARG A 90 -26.49 -4.48 -32.64
N ASN A 91 -27.38 -3.52 -32.47
CA ASN A 91 -28.02 -2.82 -33.59
C ASN A 91 -27.30 -1.48 -33.81
N HIS A 92 -26.25 -1.47 -34.63
CA HIS A 92 -25.71 -0.22 -35.16
C HIS A 92 -25.84 -0.17 -36.68
N HIS A 93 -26.65 0.78 -37.12
CA HIS A 93 -26.67 1.30 -38.47
C HIS A 93 -25.35 2.05 -38.70
N THR A 94 -24.44 1.45 -39.46
CA THR A 94 -23.22 2.10 -39.96
C THR A 94 -23.59 3.20 -40.94
N HIS A 95 -23.58 4.45 -40.48
CA HIS A 95 -23.61 5.60 -41.38
C HIS A 95 -22.16 5.90 -41.80
N LEU A 96 -21.77 5.40 -42.97
CA LEU A 96 -20.58 5.84 -43.69
C LEU A 96 -20.81 7.28 -44.17
N TRP A 97 -20.12 8.26 -43.57
CA TRP A 97 -19.88 9.53 -44.24
C TRP A 97 -18.50 10.06 -43.86
N GLY A 98 -17.63 10.18 -44.87
CA GLY A 98 -16.35 10.85 -44.73
C GLY A 98 -16.54 12.31 -44.38
N VAL A 99 -15.89 12.76 -43.31
CA VAL A 99 -15.67 14.16 -42.97
C VAL A 99 -14.29 14.27 -42.34
N ALA A 100 -13.61 15.36 -42.72
CA ALA A 100 -12.24 15.72 -42.40
C ALA A 100 -11.80 15.46 -40.95
N MET A 101 -10.57 14.96 -40.81
CA MET A 101 -9.77 15.11 -39.59
C MET A 101 -9.49 16.61 -39.41
N SER A 102 -10.30 17.29 -38.61
CA SER A 102 -10.12 18.71 -38.27
C SER A 102 -10.12 18.86 -36.76
N GLU A 103 -8.95 19.24 -36.26
CA GLU A 103 -8.67 20.04 -35.07
C GLU A 103 -9.91 20.55 -34.32
N SER A 104 -10.29 19.80 -33.28
CA SER A 104 -11.00 20.23 -32.08
C SER A 104 -11.52 18.94 -31.43
N THR A 105 -10.72 18.36 -30.55
CA THR A 105 -11.25 17.37 -29.60
C THR A 105 -11.44 18.11 -28.27
N PRO A 106 -12.60 18.73 -28.02
CA PRO A 106 -12.97 19.19 -26.69
C PRO A 106 -13.33 17.94 -25.87
N GLY A 107 -12.30 17.23 -25.42
CA GLY A 107 -12.44 15.96 -24.71
C GLY A 107 -11.32 15.79 -23.70
N PHE A 108 -11.53 14.91 -22.73
CA PHE A 108 -10.50 14.51 -21.77
C PHE A 108 -9.32 13.86 -22.50
N LEU A 109 -8.13 14.44 -22.36
CA LEU A 109 -6.88 13.89 -22.87
C LEU A 109 -5.92 13.66 -21.70
N PHE A 110 -5.45 12.42 -21.56
CA PHE A 110 -4.59 12.03 -20.45
C PHE A 110 -3.26 12.77 -20.44
N ASP A 111 -2.67 13.02 -21.61
CA ASP A 111 -1.40 13.71 -21.75
C ASP A 111 -1.49 15.17 -21.30
N ALA A 112 -2.57 15.88 -21.65
CA ALA A 112 -2.81 17.25 -21.21
C ALA A 112 -2.91 17.34 -19.68
N SER A 113 -3.77 16.51 -19.07
CA SER A 113 -3.93 16.49 -17.60
C SER A 113 -2.66 16.04 -16.88
N ALA A 114 -1.92 15.07 -17.42
CA ALA A 114 -0.65 14.63 -16.86
C ALA A 114 0.44 15.71 -17.00
N SER A 115 0.49 16.41 -18.14
CA SER A 115 1.44 17.49 -18.39
C SER A 115 1.20 18.69 -17.47
N GLU A 116 -0.05 19.02 -17.17
CA GLU A 116 -0.38 20.04 -16.16
C GLU A 116 0.13 19.65 -14.77
N MET A 117 -0.04 18.38 -14.38
CA MET A 117 0.48 17.85 -13.11
C MET A 117 2.02 17.87 -13.07
N GLU A 118 2.68 17.49 -14.17
CA GLU A 118 4.15 17.53 -14.29
C GLU A 118 4.71 18.95 -14.25
N SER A 119 4.04 19.89 -14.91
CA SER A 119 4.39 21.31 -14.90
C SER A 119 4.25 21.90 -13.49
N ALA A 120 3.16 21.57 -12.79
CA ALA A 120 2.97 21.97 -11.40
C ALA A 120 4.06 21.42 -10.47
N ALA A 121 4.47 20.16 -10.67
CA ALA A 121 5.58 19.55 -9.92
C ALA A 121 6.93 20.21 -10.25
N SER A 122 7.18 20.57 -11.51
CA SER A 122 8.42 21.22 -11.95
C SER A 122 8.56 22.64 -11.42
N ALA A 123 7.44 23.36 -11.28
CA ALA A 123 7.37 24.70 -10.70
C ALA A 123 7.24 24.69 -9.17
N TYR A 124 7.28 23.52 -8.53
CA TYR A 124 7.05 23.39 -7.10
C TYR A 124 8.18 24.04 -6.29
N ALA A 125 7.85 25.15 -5.62
CA ALA A 125 8.72 25.88 -4.71
C ALA A 125 8.02 26.01 -3.34
N PRO A 126 8.22 25.08 -2.40
CA PRO A 126 7.56 25.13 -1.11
C PRO A 126 8.15 26.24 -0.23
N ASP A 127 7.28 27.07 0.35
CA ASP A 127 7.66 28.13 1.31
C ASP A 127 8.24 27.58 2.63
N GLY A 128 7.94 26.32 2.97
CA GLY A 128 8.42 25.68 4.19
C GLY A 128 8.08 24.19 4.28
N ALA A 129 8.69 23.51 5.26
CA ALA A 129 8.57 22.07 5.44
C ALA A 129 7.11 21.59 5.67
N MET A 130 6.28 22.41 6.33
CA MET A 130 4.85 22.09 6.50
C MET A 130 4.09 22.03 5.17
N HIS A 131 4.47 22.82 4.17
CA HIS A 131 3.88 22.73 2.84
C HIS A 131 4.20 21.37 2.21
N VAL A 132 5.44 20.92 2.31
CA VAL A 132 5.87 19.60 1.80
C VAL A 132 5.12 18.45 2.49
N ILE A 133 4.99 18.50 3.82
CA ILE A 133 4.25 17.50 4.60
C ILE A 133 2.78 17.47 4.15
N ASN A 134 2.14 18.63 3.99
CA ASN A 134 0.76 18.70 3.51
C ASN A 134 0.60 18.15 2.09
N THR A 135 1.57 18.40 1.20
CA THR A 135 1.58 17.81 -0.15
C THR A 135 1.66 16.28 -0.09
N LEU A 136 2.50 15.72 0.78
CA LEU A 136 2.61 14.26 0.97
C LEU A 136 1.33 13.66 1.55
N VAL A 137 0.68 14.34 2.49
CA VAL A 137 -0.60 13.92 3.09
C VAL A 137 -1.74 13.93 2.06
N GLY A 138 -1.68 14.81 1.06
CA GLY A 138 -2.65 14.87 -0.05
C GLY A 138 -2.45 13.80 -1.13
N MET A 139 -1.29 13.16 -1.19
CA MET A 139 -0.93 12.19 -2.25
C MET A 139 -1.90 11.00 -2.37
N PRO A 140 -2.38 10.35 -1.28
CA PRO A 140 -3.29 9.20 -1.40
C PRO A 140 -4.62 9.58 -2.05
N ALA A 141 -5.14 10.77 -1.73
CA ALA A 141 -6.38 11.28 -2.32
C ALA A 141 -6.20 11.61 -3.81
N ALA A 142 -5.05 12.14 -4.21
CA ALA A 142 -4.71 12.40 -5.60
C ALA A 142 -4.63 11.08 -6.41
N LEU A 143 -3.88 10.09 -5.93
CA LEU A 143 -3.77 8.77 -6.59
C LEU A 143 -5.11 8.04 -6.65
N THR A 144 -5.93 8.16 -5.60
CA THR A 144 -7.30 7.65 -5.60
C THR A 144 -8.13 8.28 -6.71
N SER A 145 -8.05 9.60 -6.88
CA SER A 145 -8.78 10.31 -7.94
C SER A 145 -8.34 9.87 -9.33
N ILE A 146 -7.04 9.72 -9.55
CA ILE A 146 -6.47 9.19 -10.80
C ILE A 146 -6.97 7.76 -11.06
N SER A 147 -6.96 6.89 -10.04
CA SER A 147 -7.47 5.51 -10.19
C SER A 147 -8.95 5.51 -10.62
N ASN A 148 -9.78 6.38 -10.03
CA ASN A 148 -11.20 6.46 -10.37
C ASN A 148 -11.43 6.87 -11.83
N THR A 149 -10.54 7.65 -12.43
CA THR A 149 -10.60 7.97 -13.87
C THR A 149 -10.54 6.70 -14.71
N PHE A 150 -9.67 5.75 -14.39
CA PHE A 150 -9.55 4.47 -15.11
C PHE A 150 -10.77 3.58 -14.90
N LYS A 151 -11.31 3.54 -13.67
CA LYS A 151 -12.57 2.83 -13.38
C LYS A 151 -13.73 3.37 -14.24
N ILE A 152 -13.91 4.70 -14.28
CA ILE A 152 -14.98 5.34 -15.07
C ILE A 152 -14.79 5.02 -16.56
N LEU A 153 -13.56 5.01 -17.06
CA LEU A 153 -13.28 4.67 -18.46
C LEU A 153 -13.51 3.20 -18.76
N ALA A 154 -13.21 2.29 -17.84
CA ALA A 154 -13.54 0.87 -17.98
C ALA A 154 -15.06 0.67 -18.06
N GLU A 155 -15.82 1.27 -17.15
CA GLU A 155 -17.30 1.24 -17.16
C GLU A 155 -17.87 1.81 -18.49
N LYS A 156 -17.36 2.96 -18.94
CA LYS A 156 -17.76 3.55 -20.22
C LYS A 156 -17.31 2.75 -21.44
N SER A 157 -16.21 1.99 -21.34
CA SER A 157 -15.72 1.17 -22.45
C SER A 157 -16.66 0.02 -22.79
N ASP A 158 -17.36 -0.52 -21.80
CA ASP A 158 -18.34 -1.57 -22.00
C ASP A 158 -19.71 -1.03 -22.48
N GLU A 159 -20.07 0.19 -22.07
CA GLU A 159 -21.40 0.79 -22.35
C GLU A 159 -21.45 1.73 -23.56
N GLU A 160 -20.47 2.61 -23.70
CA GLU A 160 -20.53 3.78 -24.60
C GLU A 160 -19.56 3.69 -25.79
N PHE A 161 -18.43 2.98 -25.65
CA PHE A 161 -17.39 2.94 -26.68
C PHE A 161 -17.36 1.61 -27.46
N PRO A 162 -17.10 1.63 -28.79
CA PRO A 162 -16.97 0.41 -29.58
C PRO A 162 -15.59 -0.24 -29.39
N LEU A 163 -15.20 -0.51 -28.14
CA LEU A 163 -13.92 -1.11 -27.80
C LEU A 163 -14.04 -2.64 -27.67
N GLU A 164 -12.93 -3.33 -27.89
CA GLU A 164 -12.83 -4.76 -27.61
C GLU A 164 -12.72 -4.99 -26.11
N LYS A 165 -13.26 -6.13 -25.63
CA LYS A 165 -13.33 -6.47 -24.19
C LYS A 165 -11.96 -6.42 -23.50
N GLU A 166 -10.92 -6.81 -24.23
CA GLU A 166 -9.53 -6.82 -23.77
C GLU A 166 -9.05 -5.42 -23.35
N VAL A 167 -9.57 -4.35 -23.98
CA VAL A 167 -9.22 -2.96 -23.63
C VAL A 167 -9.87 -2.56 -22.30
N GLY A 168 -11.13 -2.94 -22.08
CA GLY A 168 -11.82 -2.71 -20.80
C GLY A 168 -11.17 -3.46 -19.64
N GLU A 169 -10.80 -4.73 -19.85
CA GLU A 169 -10.03 -5.52 -18.87
C GLU A 169 -8.68 -4.86 -18.56
N GLY A 170 -7.97 -4.34 -19.58
CA GLY A 170 -6.73 -3.61 -19.39
C GLY A 170 -6.89 -2.31 -18.59
N LEU A 171 -7.99 -1.56 -18.76
CA LEU A 171 -8.27 -0.36 -17.96
C LEU A 171 -8.55 -0.70 -16.49
N GLU A 172 -9.26 -1.80 -16.23
CA GLU A 172 -9.51 -2.31 -14.88
C GLU A 172 -8.20 -2.74 -14.19
N ASP A 173 -7.28 -3.37 -14.92
CA ASP A 173 -5.94 -3.70 -14.40
C ASP A 173 -5.17 -2.46 -13.96
N VAL A 174 -5.17 -1.40 -14.78
CA VAL A 174 -4.52 -0.13 -14.42
C VAL A 174 -5.16 0.49 -13.18
N TYR A 175 -6.49 0.46 -13.08
CA TYR A 175 -7.21 0.88 -11.87
C TYR A 175 -6.73 0.12 -10.63
N ARG A 176 -6.65 -1.22 -10.69
CA ARG A 176 -6.18 -2.05 -9.58
C ARG A 176 -4.75 -1.73 -9.17
N PHE A 177 -3.84 -1.50 -10.13
CA PHE A 177 -2.47 -1.10 -9.82
C PHE A 177 -2.39 0.28 -9.16
N LEU A 178 -3.14 1.26 -9.66
CA LEU A 178 -3.18 2.60 -9.08
C LEU A 178 -3.80 2.63 -7.68
N ARG A 179 -4.77 1.74 -7.40
CA ARG A 179 -5.31 1.57 -6.05
C ARG A 179 -4.27 1.05 -5.07
N ARG A 180 -3.50 0.04 -5.45
CA ARG A 180 -2.36 -0.43 -4.65
C ARG A 180 -1.31 0.66 -4.43
N ALA A 181 -1.06 1.50 -5.44
CA ALA A 181 -0.17 2.65 -5.28
C ALA A 181 -0.73 3.70 -4.30
N ALA A 182 -2.04 3.95 -4.31
CA ALA A 182 -2.70 4.84 -3.36
C ALA A 182 -2.58 4.31 -1.91
N GLU A 183 -2.76 3.00 -1.69
CA GLU A 183 -2.56 2.37 -0.38
C GLU A 183 -1.11 2.51 0.10
N ALA A 184 -0.12 2.31 -0.78
CA ALA A 184 1.28 2.53 -0.43
C ALA A 184 1.58 4.01 -0.09
N ALA A 185 0.92 4.95 -0.78
CA ALA A 185 1.05 6.37 -0.47
C ALA A 185 0.47 6.74 0.91
N GLU A 186 -0.56 6.04 1.40
CA GLU A 186 -1.07 6.23 2.77
C GLU A 186 0.00 5.92 3.82
N GLU A 187 0.79 4.87 3.61
CA GLU A 187 1.91 4.53 4.49
C GLU A 187 2.96 5.65 4.49
N VAL A 188 3.31 6.20 3.33
CA VAL A 188 4.24 7.34 3.22
C VAL A 188 3.73 8.56 3.99
N ALA A 189 2.44 8.90 3.83
CA ALA A 189 1.83 10.01 4.54
C ALA A 189 1.86 9.81 6.06
N GLN A 190 1.57 8.60 6.53
CA GLN A 190 1.65 8.25 7.96
C GLN A 190 3.08 8.35 8.50
N VAL A 191 4.06 7.82 7.77
CA VAL A 191 5.48 7.89 8.16
C VAL A 191 5.94 9.34 8.24
N ALA A 192 5.57 10.18 7.27
CA ALA A 192 5.91 11.60 7.29
C ALA A 192 5.36 12.31 8.54
N GLN A 193 4.08 12.07 8.89
CA GLN A 193 3.48 12.64 10.10
C GLN A 193 4.14 12.14 11.38
N GLN A 194 4.48 10.84 11.45
CA GLN A 194 5.09 10.24 12.65
C GLN A 194 6.52 10.72 12.89
N VAL A 195 7.35 10.73 11.84
CA VAL A 195 8.76 11.11 11.95
C VAL A 195 8.89 12.61 12.27
N HIS A 196 7.97 13.42 11.76
CA HIS A 196 7.97 14.88 11.97
C HIS A 196 6.99 15.34 13.06
N GLU A 197 6.44 14.44 13.88
CA GLU A 197 5.44 14.80 14.91
C GLU A 197 5.92 15.95 15.82
N GLN A 198 7.20 15.92 16.21
CA GLN A 198 7.78 16.95 17.07
C GLN A 198 7.89 18.31 16.36
N ASP A 199 8.27 18.31 15.09
CA ASP A 199 8.44 19.53 14.30
C ASP A 199 7.08 20.14 13.95
N ILE A 200 6.13 19.30 13.55
CA ILE A 200 4.73 19.67 13.32
C ILE A 200 4.16 20.30 14.59
N LYS A 201 4.33 19.64 15.75
CA LYS A 201 3.83 20.15 17.02
C LYS A 201 4.46 21.49 17.41
N ARG A 202 5.75 21.71 17.14
CA ARG A 202 6.39 23.01 17.39
C ARG A 202 5.85 24.12 16.48
N HIS A 203 5.47 23.77 15.24
CA HIS A 203 4.85 24.70 14.32
C HIS A 203 3.38 25.02 14.69
N GLU A 204 2.62 24.03 15.13
CA GLU A 204 1.20 24.19 15.53
C GLU A 204 1.06 24.82 16.93
N GLU A 205 1.93 24.45 17.86
CA GLU A 205 1.96 24.90 19.26
C GLU A 205 3.35 25.45 19.62
N PRO A 206 3.72 26.64 19.12
CA PRO A 206 5.03 27.22 19.41
C PRO A 206 5.18 27.50 20.91
N ARG A 207 6.34 27.18 21.48
CA ARG A 207 6.66 27.53 22.87
C ARG A 207 6.80 29.06 22.99
N GLN A 208 6.62 29.57 24.21
CA GLN A 208 6.91 30.98 24.47
C GLN A 208 8.37 31.30 24.11
N GLY A 209 8.57 32.27 23.22
CA GLY A 209 9.89 32.69 22.77
C GLY A 209 10.54 31.79 21.71
N GLU A 210 9.81 30.87 21.06
CA GLU A 210 10.37 29.97 20.03
C GLU A 210 11.09 30.75 18.90
N GLY A 211 10.61 31.94 18.53
CA GLY A 211 11.23 32.79 17.51
C GLY A 211 12.63 33.31 17.84
N MET A 212 13.08 33.23 19.10
CA MET A 212 14.47 33.56 19.48
C MET A 212 15.47 32.50 18.99
N TRP A 213 15.00 31.31 18.61
CA TRP A 213 15.81 30.23 18.05
C TRP A 213 15.91 30.28 16.51
N ASP A 214 15.45 31.36 15.89
CA ASP A 214 15.56 31.55 14.45
C ASP A 214 17.02 31.60 14.01
N THR A 215 17.40 30.63 13.18
CA THR A 215 18.76 30.46 12.65
C THR A 215 19.22 31.62 11.77
N VAL A 216 18.30 32.43 11.21
CA VAL A 216 18.67 33.61 10.41
C VAL A 216 19.26 34.71 11.29
N ASN A 217 18.74 34.86 12.51
CA ASN A 217 19.06 35.94 13.42
C ASN A 217 20.05 35.55 14.53
N ASN A 218 20.54 34.31 14.55
CA ASN A 218 21.33 33.74 15.64
C ASN A 218 22.70 33.23 15.15
N GLN A 219 23.54 34.12 14.58
CA GLN A 219 24.86 33.81 13.99
C GLN A 219 26.07 34.05 14.94
N ASP A 220 25.84 34.12 16.25
CA ASP A 220 26.90 34.36 17.24
C ASP A 220 27.93 33.22 17.36
#